data_AF-A0A3N9W8G5-F1
#
_entry.id   AF-A0A3N9W8G5-F1
#
_cell.length_a   1.000
_cell.length_b   1.000
_cell.length_c   1.000
_cell.angle_alpha   90.00
_cell.angle_beta   90.00
_cell.angle_gamma   90.00
#
_symmetry.space_group_name_H-M   'P 1'
#
loop_
_entity.id
_entity.type
_entity.pdbx_description
1 polymer ?
#
loop_
_entity_poly.entity_id
_entity_poly.type
_entity_poly.pdbx_seq_one_letter_code
_entity_poly.pdbx_strand_id
1 'polypeptide(L)'
;MRGLAEAFVRGTAGDGVSFGWESAEASRLDDVCDAFLASNPPADYHHNMSMSMSMSMRAYLGELLVRHGGGRWTFDPAESAAVVEMPNGLRAHPHNKVAKRLGRGPEQPLFQFYWYALTRETPPGTSVRVLSETGESDPAAGSPRGHRPR
;
A
#
# COMPACT_ATOMS: atom_id res chain seq x y z
N MET A 1 -6.79 -14.03 -7.54
CA MET A 1 -6.54 -12.57 -7.58
C MET A 1 -7.11 -11.93 -8.82
N ARG A 2 -6.81 -12.41 -10.03
CA ARG A 2 -7.42 -11.92 -11.29
C ARG A 2 -8.94 -11.69 -11.25
N GLY A 3 -9.73 -12.65 -10.79
CA GLY A 3 -11.20 -12.48 -10.73
C GLY A 3 -11.66 -11.31 -9.84
N LEU A 4 -10.95 -11.00 -8.75
CA LEU A 4 -11.22 -9.84 -7.89
C LEU A 4 -10.84 -8.53 -8.58
N ALA A 5 -9.73 -8.51 -9.31
CA ALA A 5 -9.31 -7.34 -10.07
C ALA A 5 -10.28 -7.05 -11.23
N GLU A 6 -10.80 -8.08 -11.90
CA GLU A 6 -11.82 -7.91 -12.92
C GLU A 6 -13.16 -7.45 -12.32
N ALA A 7 -13.49 -7.93 -11.12
CA ALA A 7 -14.66 -7.43 -10.38
C ALA A 7 -14.50 -5.96 -10.01
N PHE A 8 -13.30 -5.49 -9.65
CA PHE A 8 -13.00 -4.08 -9.46
C PHE A 8 -13.33 -3.27 -10.73
N VAL A 9 -12.75 -3.64 -11.87
CA VAL A 9 -12.95 -2.93 -13.15
C VAL A 9 -14.43 -2.88 -13.55
N ARG A 10 -15.16 -4.00 -13.39
CA ARG A 10 -16.60 -4.03 -13.69
C ARG A 10 -17.41 -3.19 -12.70
N GLY A 11 -17.06 -3.23 -11.41
CA GLY A 11 -17.73 -2.49 -10.35
C GLY A 11 -17.63 -0.99 -10.58
N THR A 12 -16.42 -0.47 -10.80
CA THR A 12 -16.20 0.97 -11.04
C THR A 12 -16.90 1.44 -12.30
N ALA A 13 -16.97 0.61 -13.35
CA ALA A 13 -17.71 0.94 -14.57
C ALA A 13 -19.21 1.12 -14.29
N GLY A 14 -19.78 0.35 -13.35
CA GLY A 14 -21.16 0.53 -12.87
C GLY A 14 -21.39 1.88 -12.19
N ASP A 15 -20.35 2.44 -11.57
CA ASP A 15 -20.36 3.75 -10.92
C ASP A 15 -20.00 4.90 -11.88
N GLY A 16 -19.93 4.62 -13.19
CA GLY A 16 -19.57 5.61 -14.23
C GLY A 16 -18.06 5.86 -14.38
N VAL A 17 -17.22 5.12 -13.65
CA VAL A 17 -15.76 5.25 -13.69
C VAL A 17 -15.15 4.03 -14.40
N SER A 18 -14.82 4.18 -15.69
CA SER A 18 -14.19 3.12 -16.46
C SER A 18 -12.71 2.99 -16.11
N PHE A 19 -12.29 1.81 -15.64
CA PHE A 19 -10.89 1.46 -15.43
C PHE A 19 -10.39 0.54 -16.55
N GLY A 20 -9.18 0.82 -17.04
CA GLY A 20 -8.49 0.00 -18.03
C GLY A 20 -7.54 -1.00 -17.39
N TRP A 21 -6.55 -1.43 -18.16
CA TRP A 21 -5.38 -2.13 -17.64
C TRP A 21 -4.09 -1.38 -17.95
N GLU A 22 -4.15 -0.09 -18.31
CA GLU A 22 -2.98 0.71 -18.67
C GLU A 22 -2.17 1.13 -17.45
N SER A 23 -0.87 1.40 -17.64
CA SER A 23 0.01 1.81 -16.52
C SER A 23 -0.46 3.08 -15.81
N ALA A 24 -1.08 4.01 -16.55
CA ALA A 24 -1.63 5.25 -16.00
C ALA A 24 -2.77 5.00 -14.98
N GLU A 25 -3.43 3.85 -15.04
CA GLU A 25 -4.53 3.49 -14.15
C GLU A 25 -4.04 3.30 -12.69
N ALA A 26 -2.75 3.01 -12.47
CA ALA A 26 -2.18 2.97 -11.13
C ALA A 26 -2.24 4.35 -10.44
N SER A 27 -2.15 5.45 -11.20
CA SER A 27 -2.35 6.80 -10.67
C SER A 27 -3.83 7.11 -10.44
N ARG A 28 -4.71 6.67 -11.34
CA ARG A 28 -6.17 6.84 -11.15
C ARG A 28 -6.70 6.10 -9.93
N LEU A 29 -6.01 5.05 -9.50
CA LEU A 29 -6.32 4.32 -8.27
C LEU A 29 -6.09 5.18 -7.01
N ASP A 30 -5.14 6.12 -7.06
CA ASP A 30 -4.96 7.12 -5.99
C ASP A 30 -6.18 8.06 -5.91
N ASP A 31 -6.73 8.49 -7.05
CA ASP A 31 -7.93 9.34 -7.09
C ASP A 31 -9.16 8.63 -6.49
N VAL A 32 -9.30 7.33 -6.74
CA VAL A 32 -10.37 6.50 -6.13
C VAL A 32 -10.20 6.43 -4.62
N CYS A 33 -8.96 6.30 -4.13
CA CYS A 33 -8.68 6.35 -2.70
C CYS A 33 -9.07 7.71 -2.10
N ASP A 34 -8.76 8.81 -2.79
CA ASP A 34 -9.10 10.15 -2.31
C ASP A 34 -10.60 10.39 -2.31
N ALA A 35 -11.33 9.96 -3.35
CA ALA A 35 -12.79 10.02 -3.39
C ALA A 35 -13.41 9.18 -2.25
N PHE A 36 -12.88 7.98 -1.99
CA PHE A 36 -13.34 7.14 -0.89
C PHE A 36 -13.10 7.81 0.47
N LEU A 37 -11.91 8.36 0.71
CA LEU A 37 -11.58 9.06 1.96
C LEU A 37 -12.41 10.33 2.14
N ALA A 38 -12.68 11.08 1.07
CA ALA A 38 -13.49 12.29 1.10
C ALA A 38 -14.98 12.00 1.35
N SER A 39 -15.48 10.83 0.96
CA SER A 39 -16.89 10.45 1.13
C SER A 39 -17.33 10.29 2.59
N ASN A 40 -16.37 10.20 3.52
CA ASN A 40 -16.56 10.08 4.97
C ASN A 40 -17.82 9.25 5.36
N PRO A 41 -17.86 7.94 5.03
CA PRO A 41 -19.06 7.15 5.27
C PRO A 41 -19.38 7.05 6.78
N PRO A 42 -20.61 6.66 7.17
CA PRO A 42 -20.95 6.34 8.56
C PRO A 42 -20.18 5.10 9.08
N ALA A 43 -19.76 5.08 10.36
CA ALA A 43 -18.81 4.10 10.91
C ALA A 43 -19.25 2.62 10.79
N ASP A 44 -20.55 2.35 10.74
CA ASP A 44 -21.15 1.04 10.49
C ASP A 44 -21.03 0.59 9.01
N TYR A 45 -21.03 1.53 8.07
CA TYR A 45 -20.73 1.31 6.66
C TYR A 45 -19.22 1.23 6.37
N HIS A 46 -18.37 1.80 7.24
CA HIS A 46 -16.91 1.79 7.05
C HIS A 46 -16.33 0.39 7.00
N HIS A 47 -16.72 -0.50 7.92
CA HIS A 47 -15.99 -1.77 8.08
C HIS A 47 -16.13 -2.69 6.86
N ASN A 48 -17.36 -2.96 6.43
CA ASN A 48 -17.62 -3.90 5.34
C ASN A 48 -17.29 -3.32 3.95
N MET A 49 -17.60 -2.04 3.73
CA MET A 49 -17.32 -1.37 2.46
C MET A 49 -15.82 -1.14 2.27
N SER A 50 -15.11 -0.70 3.32
CA SER A 50 -13.66 -0.54 3.27
C SER A 50 -12.95 -1.88 3.05
N MET A 51 -13.37 -2.97 3.69
CA MET A 51 -12.79 -4.28 3.45
C MET A 51 -12.99 -4.77 2.01
N SER A 52 -14.22 -4.72 1.47
CA SER A 52 -14.52 -5.20 0.12
C SER A 52 -13.83 -4.35 -0.96
N MET A 53 -13.88 -3.04 -0.82
CA MET A 53 -13.21 -2.10 -1.73
C MET A 53 -11.68 -2.28 -1.67
N SER A 54 -11.10 -2.38 -0.47
CA SER A 54 -9.67 -2.64 -0.28
C SER A 54 -9.24 -3.98 -0.89
N MET A 55 -10.08 -5.02 -0.79
CA MET A 55 -9.81 -6.33 -1.41
C MET A 55 -9.76 -6.28 -2.93
N SER A 56 -10.65 -5.51 -3.55
CA SER A 56 -10.73 -5.37 -5.00
C SER A 56 -9.62 -4.46 -5.53
N MET A 57 -9.33 -3.34 -4.85
CA MET A 57 -8.22 -2.43 -5.17
C MET A 57 -6.85 -3.10 -5.05
N ARG A 58 -6.57 -3.82 -3.96
CA ARG A 58 -5.29 -4.53 -3.81
C ARG A 58 -5.10 -5.62 -4.87
N ALA A 59 -6.18 -6.26 -5.31
CA ALA A 59 -6.13 -7.23 -6.39
C ALA A 59 -5.86 -6.55 -7.73
N TYR A 60 -6.53 -5.44 -8.02
CA TYR A 60 -6.31 -4.65 -9.24
C TYR A 60 -4.87 -4.14 -9.33
N LEU A 61 -4.35 -3.52 -8.28
CA LEU A 61 -2.95 -3.05 -8.22
C LEU A 61 -1.96 -4.20 -8.46
N GLY A 62 -2.19 -5.37 -7.87
CA GLY A 62 -1.31 -6.52 -8.11
C GLY A 62 -1.44 -7.12 -9.51
N GLU A 63 -2.61 -7.07 -10.14
CA GLU A 63 -2.74 -7.48 -11.55
C GLU A 63 -2.04 -6.51 -12.50
N LEU A 64 -1.99 -5.21 -12.20
CA LEU A 64 -1.16 -4.27 -12.97
C LEU A 64 0.33 -4.68 -12.90
N LEU A 65 0.82 -5.09 -11.72
CA LEU A 65 2.18 -5.60 -11.57
C LEU A 65 2.43 -6.87 -12.38
N VAL A 66 1.47 -7.81 -12.36
CA VAL A 66 1.54 -9.06 -13.15
C VAL A 66 1.57 -8.75 -14.65
N ARG A 67 0.68 -7.87 -15.12
CA ARG A 67 0.52 -7.57 -16.55
C ARG A 67 1.69 -6.78 -17.13
N HIS A 68 2.19 -5.79 -16.40
CA HIS A 68 3.21 -4.87 -16.94
C HIS A 68 4.63 -5.21 -16.53
N GLY A 69 4.81 -5.82 -15.35
CA GLY A 69 6.12 -6.20 -14.86
C GLY A 69 6.42 -7.70 -14.97
N GLY A 70 5.51 -8.50 -15.53
CA GLY A 70 5.67 -9.96 -15.60
C GLY A 70 5.65 -10.64 -14.24
N GLY A 71 5.08 -9.98 -13.22
CA GLY A 71 5.00 -10.52 -11.87
C GLY A 71 4.13 -11.79 -11.81
N ARG A 72 4.29 -12.56 -10.74
CA ARG A 72 3.47 -13.74 -10.44
C ARG A 72 2.88 -13.64 -9.05
N TRP A 73 1.58 -13.90 -8.93
CA TRP A 73 0.96 -14.08 -7.62
C TRP A 73 1.53 -15.30 -6.90
N THR A 74 1.84 -15.11 -5.62
CA THR A 74 2.16 -16.18 -4.68
C THR A 74 1.49 -15.89 -3.33
N PHE A 75 1.59 -16.83 -2.42
CA PHE A 75 1.12 -16.69 -1.05
C PHE A 75 2.33 -16.56 -0.11
N ASP A 76 2.35 -15.52 0.70
CA ASP A 76 3.33 -15.37 1.77
C ASP A 76 2.75 -15.96 3.07
N PRO A 77 3.26 -17.09 3.57
CA PRO A 77 2.75 -17.72 4.78
C PRO A 77 3.08 -16.92 6.05
N ALA A 78 4.12 -16.08 6.04
CA ALA A 78 4.49 -15.28 7.21
C ALA A 78 3.51 -14.12 7.43
N GLU A 79 3.02 -13.52 6.34
CA GLU A 79 2.00 -12.46 6.38
C GLU A 79 0.57 -12.99 6.19
N SER A 80 0.42 -14.30 5.93
CA SER A 80 -0.85 -14.94 5.56
C SER A 80 -1.60 -14.19 4.44
N ALA A 81 -0.86 -13.72 3.43
CA ALA A 81 -1.38 -12.78 2.44
C ALA A 81 -0.88 -13.07 1.02
N ALA A 82 -1.67 -12.64 0.03
CA ALA A 82 -1.26 -12.69 -1.38
C ALA A 82 -0.24 -11.57 -1.68
N VAL A 83 0.85 -11.96 -2.34
CA VAL A 83 1.95 -11.07 -2.75
C VAL A 83 2.30 -11.33 -4.22
N VAL A 84 2.94 -10.35 -4.87
CA VAL A 84 3.40 -10.47 -6.26
C VAL A 84 4.92 -10.57 -6.27
N GLU A 85 5.45 -11.68 -6.77
CA GLU A 85 6.87 -11.85 -7.04
C GLU A 85 7.20 -11.27 -8.41
N MET A 86 8.07 -10.28 -8.44
CA MET A 86 8.52 -9.62 -9.66
C MET A 86 9.76 -10.32 -10.23
N PRO A 87 9.95 -10.37 -11.56
CA PRO A 87 11.14 -10.96 -12.20
C PRO A 87 12.46 -10.30 -11.76
N ASN A 88 12.40 -9.03 -11.33
CA ASN A 88 13.54 -8.28 -10.81
C ASN A 88 13.91 -8.64 -9.35
N GLY A 89 13.32 -9.70 -8.79
CA GLY A 89 13.56 -10.19 -7.42
C GLY A 89 12.82 -9.41 -6.33
N LEU A 90 12.03 -8.39 -6.65
CA LEU A 90 11.16 -7.75 -5.66
C LEU A 90 9.98 -8.62 -5.30
N ARG A 91 9.62 -8.60 -4.02
CA ARG A 91 8.33 -9.06 -3.53
C ARG A 91 7.46 -7.84 -3.23
N ALA A 92 6.39 -7.68 -3.98
CA ALA A 92 5.44 -6.60 -3.84
C ALA A 92 4.26 -7.05 -2.97
N HIS A 93 3.86 -6.21 -2.02
CA HIS A 93 2.75 -6.45 -1.09
C HIS A 93 1.62 -5.43 -1.35
N PRO A 94 0.78 -5.61 -2.40
CA PRO A 94 -0.28 -4.67 -2.74
C PRO A 94 -1.24 -4.41 -1.57
N HIS A 95 -1.53 -5.44 -0.77
CA HIS A 95 -2.42 -5.33 0.39
C HIS A 95 -1.88 -4.34 1.43
N ASN A 96 -0.60 -4.44 1.79
CA ASN A 96 0.06 -3.53 2.73
C ASN A 96 0.09 -2.10 2.18
N LYS A 97 0.35 -1.94 0.89
CA LYS A 97 0.41 -0.60 0.28
C LYS A 97 -0.97 0.07 0.25
N VAL A 98 -2.02 -0.63 -0.20
CA VAL A 98 -3.39 -0.09 -0.21
C VAL A 98 -3.89 0.20 1.20
N ALA A 99 -3.62 -0.67 2.17
CA ALA A 99 -3.97 -0.42 3.58
C ALA A 99 -3.28 0.85 4.12
N LYS A 100 -1.98 1.03 3.84
CA LYS A 100 -1.26 2.26 4.20
C LYS A 100 -1.85 3.48 3.50
N ARG A 101 -2.26 3.38 2.23
CA ARG A 101 -2.91 4.48 1.49
C ARG A 101 -4.24 4.91 2.09
N LEU A 102 -5.08 3.95 2.47
CA LEU A 102 -6.36 4.25 3.09
C LEU A 102 -6.20 4.74 4.54
N GLY A 103 -5.19 4.28 5.28
CA GLY A 103 -4.98 4.67 6.68
C GLY A 103 -4.17 5.96 6.88
N ARG A 104 -3.26 6.31 5.96
CA ARG A 104 -2.33 7.45 6.07
C ARG A 104 -2.53 8.51 4.98
N GLY A 105 -3.49 8.31 4.08
CA GLY A 105 -3.83 9.27 3.05
C GLY A 105 -2.78 9.43 1.94
N PRO A 106 -2.73 10.60 1.27
CA PRO A 106 -2.02 10.80 0.00
C PRO A 106 -0.49 10.69 0.09
N GLU A 107 0.09 10.64 1.30
CA GLU A 107 1.51 10.39 1.52
C GLU A 107 1.95 8.97 1.14
N GLN A 108 1.00 8.10 0.78
CA GLN A 108 1.23 6.71 0.44
C GLN A 108 0.84 6.40 -1.02
N PRO A 109 1.35 7.15 -2.01
CA PRO A 109 0.90 7.03 -3.40
C PRO A 109 1.07 5.61 -3.94
N LEU A 110 0.00 5.08 -4.54
CA LEU A 110 -0.03 3.75 -5.14
C LEU A 110 0.79 3.73 -6.43
N PHE A 111 0.73 4.81 -7.22
CA PHE A 111 1.53 4.93 -8.44
C PHE A 111 3.03 4.80 -8.18
N GLN A 112 3.54 5.44 -7.12
CA GLN A 112 4.97 5.36 -6.77
C GLN A 112 5.38 3.92 -6.43
N PHE A 113 4.53 3.20 -5.69
CA PHE A 113 4.77 1.79 -5.38
C PHE A 113 4.75 0.92 -6.64
N TYR A 114 3.77 1.13 -7.51
CA TYR A 114 3.67 0.45 -8.80
C TYR A 114 4.93 0.68 -9.64
N TRP A 115 5.31 1.94 -9.84
CA TRP A 115 6.49 2.32 -10.62
C TRP A 115 7.76 1.67 -10.06
N TYR A 116 8.00 1.81 -8.76
CA TYR A 116 9.20 1.23 -8.13
C TYR A 116 9.25 -0.30 -8.26
N ALA A 117 8.11 -0.98 -8.12
CA ALA A 117 8.04 -2.43 -8.27
C ALA A 117 8.44 -2.88 -9.69
N LEU A 118 8.14 -2.07 -10.71
CA LEU A 118 8.51 -2.33 -12.10
C LEU A 118 9.97 -1.97 -12.40
N THR A 119 10.39 -0.76 -12.02
CA THR A 119 11.61 -0.13 -12.54
C THR A 119 12.79 -0.16 -11.58
N ARG A 120 12.57 -0.41 -10.28
CA ARG A 120 13.53 -0.15 -9.19
C ARG A 120 13.91 1.31 -8.99
N GLU A 121 13.22 2.23 -9.66
CA GLU A 121 13.49 3.67 -9.60
C GLU A 121 12.34 4.39 -8.89
N THR A 122 12.61 5.61 -8.43
CA THR A 122 11.54 6.53 -8.01
C THR A 122 11.04 7.31 -9.21
N PRO A 123 9.70 7.49 -9.38
CA PRO A 123 9.17 8.37 -10.42
C PRO A 123 9.81 9.76 -10.37
N PRO A 124 10.03 10.42 -11.52
CA PRO A 124 10.47 11.81 -11.55
C PRO A 124 9.58 12.71 -10.70
N GLY A 125 10.17 13.61 -9.90
CA GLY A 125 9.43 14.51 -9.00
C GLY A 125 9.05 13.91 -7.64
N THR A 126 9.40 12.65 -7.36
CA THR A 126 9.17 12.03 -6.04
C THR A 126 10.09 12.65 -4.98
N SER A 127 9.51 13.19 -3.91
CA SER A 127 10.28 13.62 -2.73
C SER A 127 10.62 12.42 -1.84
N VAL A 128 11.88 11.96 -1.87
CA VAL A 128 12.37 10.93 -0.96
C VAL A 128 12.76 11.58 0.37
N ARG A 129 11.99 11.31 1.43
CA ARG A 129 12.41 11.64 2.80
C ARG A 129 13.17 10.45 3.35
N VAL A 130 14.47 10.63 3.57
CA VAL A 130 15.27 9.69 4.36
C VAL A 130 14.80 9.82 5.80
N LEU A 131 14.15 8.78 6.34
CA LEU A 131 13.94 8.67 7.78
C LEU A 131 15.30 8.32 8.39
N SER A 132 16.01 9.32 8.91
CA SER A 132 17.13 9.07 9.81
C SER A 132 16.59 8.31 11.01
N GLU A 133 17.07 7.09 11.22
CA GLU A 133 16.84 6.35 12.46
C GLU A 133 17.60 7.08 13.58
N THR A 134 16.94 8.04 14.25
CA THR A 134 17.45 8.58 15.52
C THR A 134 17.13 7.59 16.63
N GLY A 135 17.82 6.45 16.60
CA GLY A 135 17.94 5.52 17.72
C GLY A 135 19.16 5.86 18.56
N GLU A 136 19.22 7.08 19.12
CA GLU A 136 20.24 7.38 20.13
C GLU A 136 19.73 6.88 21.48
N SER A 137 20.23 5.70 21.86
CA SER A 137 20.04 5.10 23.16
C SER A 137 20.92 5.85 24.14
N ASP A 138 20.32 6.61 25.05
CA ASP A 138 21.00 7.36 26.09
C ASP A 138 21.54 6.40 27.18
N PRO A 139 22.86 6.24 27.39
CA PRO A 139 23.39 5.39 28.46
C PRO A 139 24.07 6.27 29.51
N ALA A 140 23.31 7.00 30.31
CA ALA A 140 23.88 7.77 31.41
C ALA A 140 22.91 8.03 32.57
N ALA A 141 22.72 7.02 33.43
CA ALA A 141 22.30 7.27 34.81
C ALA A 141 23.12 6.38 35.76
N GLY A 142 24.40 6.76 35.93
CA GLY A 142 25.23 6.27 37.03
C GLY A 142 24.66 6.72 38.37
N SER A 143 24.49 5.77 39.28
CA SER A 143 24.17 5.98 40.69
C SER A 143 25.12 6.95 41.40
N PRO A 144 24.63 7.65 42.44
CA PRO A 144 25.45 7.93 43.60
C PRO A 144 24.89 7.31 44.88
N ARG A 145 25.83 6.72 45.62
CA ARG A 145 25.75 6.07 46.92
C ARG A 145 25.11 6.96 47.99
N GLY A 146 24.14 6.41 48.73
CA GLY A 146 23.66 6.94 50.02
C GLY A 146 24.17 6.08 51.17
N HIS A 147 25.17 6.60 51.89
CA HIS A 147 25.79 6.02 53.07
C HIS A 147 24.90 6.28 54.30
N ARG A 148 24.49 5.24 55.04
CA ARG A 148 23.94 5.35 56.41
C ARG A 148 25.04 5.03 57.42
N PRO A 149 25.15 5.80 58.50
CA PRO A 149 25.48 5.25 59.80
C PRO A 149 24.33 5.44 60.80
N ARG A 150 24.45 4.65 61.86
CA ARG A 150 23.44 4.28 62.86
C ARG A 150 23.22 5.36 63.91
#